data_AF-A0A1G9XH62-F1
#
_entry.id   AF-A0A1G9XH62-F1
#
_cell.length_a   1.000
_cell.length_b   1.000
_cell.length_c   1.000
_cell.angle_alpha   90.00
_cell.angle_beta   90.00
_cell.angle_gamma   90.00
#
_symmetry.space_group_name_H-M   'P 1'
#
loop_
_entity.id
_entity.type
_entity.pdbx_description
1 polymer ?
#
loop_
_entity_poly.entity_id
_entity_poly.type
_entity_poly.pdbx_seq_one_letter_code
_entity_poly.pdbx_strand_id
1 'polypeptide(L)'
;MHPAPPGRTGPAGMTEPTLATDAAGAVEPAGSTVLAATAPPIDMRSIVGTDDLLLVTLDTLRFDVAEELAAAGRIPHLARHLPGGRWERRHAPGSFTFASHQAIFAGFLPTPAAPGPHPRLFAARFAGSETTADGTFVYDTPDLVSGLAGAGYRTVCIGGVGFFNRQAPLGTVLPGMFQESHWEPEFAVASPTSFEAQVARAEEVVAALPADRRLFLFVNVSALHQPNWFHLPGATREAGDSRETHAAALEYVDRHIGRLFAAAGSRRRCLAIVCSDHGTAYGDDGYTGHRLGHEVVWTVPYAQFFLPGPDASEGAR
;
A
#
# COMPACT_ATOMS: atom_id res chain seq x y z
N MET A 1 -31.18 22.06 -54.75
CA MET A 1 -32.47 21.45 -55.13
C MET A 1 -33.32 21.35 -53.88
N HIS A 2 -34.55 21.86 -53.99
CA HIS A 2 -35.56 22.19 -52.96
C HIS A 2 -36.27 20.96 -52.34
N PRO A 3 -37.16 21.11 -51.31
CA PRO A 3 -37.45 22.27 -50.45
C PRO A 3 -37.74 21.94 -48.95
N ALA A 4 -37.82 22.99 -48.12
CA ALA A 4 -38.54 23.03 -46.83
C ALA A 4 -40.06 23.24 -47.04
N PRO A 5 -40.94 23.01 -46.05
CA PRO A 5 -41.64 24.15 -45.39
C PRO A 5 -42.18 23.82 -43.96
N PRO A 6 -43.07 24.63 -43.33
CA PRO A 6 -42.89 26.01 -42.86
C PRO A 6 -43.20 26.17 -41.35
N GLY A 7 -42.78 27.30 -40.77
CA GLY A 7 -43.17 27.71 -39.40
C GLY A 7 -44.50 28.46 -39.32
N ARG A 8 -44.94 28.76 -38.08
CA ARG A 8 -45.74 29.94 -37.64
C ARG A 8 -46.01 29.86 -36.13
N THR A 9 -45.44 30.78 -35.33
CA THR A 9 -46.08 31.95 -34.66
C THR A 9 -46.50 31.69 -33.20
N GLY A 10 -45.94 32.46 -32.25
CA GLY A 10 -46.51 32.70 -30.91
C GLY A 10 -47.82 33.53 -30.99
N PRO A 11 -48.44 33.97 -29.86
CA PRO A 11 -47.73 34.77 -28.84
C PRO A 11 -48.23 34.62 -27.37
N ALA A 12 -47.55 35.38 -26.50
CA ALA A 12 -48.04 36.09 -25.30
C ALA A 12 -48.32 35.35 -23.97
N GLY A 13 -47.55 35.75 -22.95
CA GLY A 13 -48.13 36.44 -21.78
C GLY A 13 -48.02 35.76 -20.41
N MET A 14 -47.25 36.39 -19.52
CA MET A 14 -47.50 36.57 -18.07
C MET A 14 -47.48 35.28 -17.19
N THR A 15 -46.81 35.17 -16.03
CA THR A 15 -46.42 36.09 -14.95
C THR A 15 -45.34 35.41 -14.08
N GLU A 16 -44.43 36.18 -13.51
CA GLU A 16 -43.58 35.78 -12.37
C GLU A 16 -44.43 35.41 -11.13
N PRO A 17 -43.85 34.66 -10.18
CA PRO A 17 -44.03 35.04 -8.79
C PRO A 17 -42.71 35.22 -8.03
N THR A 18 -42.81 36.22 -7.16
CA THR A 18 -41.85 36.87 -6.29
C THR A 18 -41.28 35.95 -5.19
N LEU A 19 -40.03 36.25 -4.81
CA LEU A 19 -39.32 35.80 -3.62
C LEU A 19 -40.16 35.91 -2.34
N ALA A 20 -40.16 34.84 -1.55
CA ALA A 20 -40.43 34.87 -0.12
C ALA A 20 -39.15 34.46 0.62
N THR A 21 -38.60 35.41 1.36
CA THR A 21 -37.54 35.24 2.36
C THR A 21 -38.13 34.62 3.62
N ASP A 22 -37.56 33.52 4.10
CA ASP A 22 -37.69 33.11 5.50
C ASP A 22 -36.30 32.77 6.06
N ALA A 23 -35.94 33.52 7.09
CA ALA A 23 -34.77 33.32 7.92
C ALA A 23 -35.23 32.71 9.25
N ALA A 24 -34.73 31.52 9.60
CA ALA A 24 -34.52 31.09 10.99
C ALA A 24 -33.90 29.68 11.02
N GLY A 25 -32.84 29.52 11.83
CA GLY A 25 -32.42 28.20 12.32
C GLY A 25 -30.97 27.81 12.01
N ALA A 26 -29.99 28.64 12.34
CA ALA A 26 -28.61 28.17 12.47
C ALA A 26 -28.52 27.27 13.72
N VAL A 27 -28.33 25.97 13.50
CA VAL A 27 -27.94 25.02 14.55
C VAL A 27 -26.42 24.86 14.46
N GLU A 28 -25.72 25.44 15.42
CA GLU A 28 -24.29 25.21 15.66
C GLU A 28 -24.10 23.79 16.23
N PRO A 29 -23.29 22.90 15.62
CA PRO A 29 -22.78 21.75 16.34
C PRO A 29 -21.47 22.14 17.02
N ALA A 30 -21.56 22.37 18.32
CA ALA A 30 -20.42 22.29 19.22
C ALA A 30 -19.92 20.83 19.24
N GLY A 31 -18.88 20.56 18.46
CA GLY A 31 -18.12 19.32 18.50
C GLY A 31 -16.64 19.68 18.49
N SER A 32 -16.02 19.66 19.66
CA SER A 32 -14.57 19.83 19.82
C SER A 32 -13.85 18.76 19.01
N THR A 33 -13.35 19.15 17.84
CA THR A 33 -12.36 18.37 17.09
C THR A 33 -11.07 18.44 17.89
N VAL A 34 -10.83 17.46 18.74
CA VAL A 34 -9.47 17.13 19.13
C VAL A 34 -8.80 16.66 17.84
N LEU A 35 -8.18 17.60 17.13
CA LEU A 35 -7.23 17.31 16.06
C LEU A 35 -6.17 16.43 16.69
N ALA A 36 -6.24 15.13 16.43
CA ALA A 36 -5.12 14.24 16.68
C ALA A 36 -3.91 14.90 16.01
N ALA A 37 -2.91 15.26 16.80
CA ALA A 37 -1.71 15.89 16.29
C ALA A 37 -1.09 14.95 15.25
N THR A 38 -1.32 15.25 13.97
CA THR A 38 -0.71 14.52 12.86
C THR A 38 0.79 14.74 12.99
N ALA A 39 1.56 13.65 13.04
CA ALA A 39 3.00 13.73 12.92
C ALA A 39 3.38 14.65 11.74
N PRO A 40 4.45 15.45 11.85
CA PRO A 40 4.82 16.37 10.78
C PRO A 40 5.00 15.61 9.45
N PRO A 41 4.64 16.23 8.31
CA PRO A 41 4.73 15.58 7.01
C PRO A 41 6.15 15.05 6.74
N ILE A 42 6.25 13.83 6.23
CA ILE A 42 7.54 13.21 5.86
C ILE A 42 8.11 13.91 4.62
N ASP A 43 9.32 14.46 4.73
CA ASP A 43 10.06 15.07 3.61
C ASP A 43 10.99 14.04 2.96
N MET A 44 10.55 13.44 1.86
CA MET A 44 11.30 12.41 1.15
C MET A 44 12.60 12.93 0.52
N ARG A 45 12.76 14.24 0.27
CA ARG A 45 14.03 14.78 -0.23
C ARG A 45 15.13 14.72 0.82
N SER A 46 14.75 14.76 2.10
CA SER A 46 15.68 14.63 3.22
C SER A 46 16.02 13.18 3.58
N ILE A 47 15.26 12.23 3.04
CA ILE A 47 15.32 10.78 3.31
C ILE A 47 16.03 10.04 2.17
N VAL A 48 15.68 10.37 0.92
CA VAL A 48 16.32 9.76 -0.23
C VAL A 48 17.75 10.27 -0.32
N GLY A 49 18.71 9.33 -0.25
CA GLY A 49 20.14 9.61 -0.20
C GLY A 49 20.75 9.51 1.20
N THR A 50 19.92 9.49 2.25
CA THR A 50 20.37 9.39 3.65
C THR A 50 19.97 8.06 4.28
N ASP A 51 18.71 7.67 4.16
CA ASP A 51 18.09 6.54 4.87
C ASP A 51 17.95 5.30 3.97
N ASP A 52 17.87 4.12 4.58
CA ASP A 52 17.41 2.92 3.87
C ASP A 52 15.89 2.99 3.68
N LEU A 53 15.36 2.28 2.69
CA LEU A 53 13.94 2.24 2.35
C LEU A 53 13.46 0.79 2.33
N LEU A 54 12.39 0.52 3.06
CA LEU A 54 11.68 -0.76 3.05
C LEU A 54 10.26 -0.54 2.53
N LEU A 55 9.87 -1.23 1.47
CA LEU A 55 8.50 -1.28 0.98
C LEU A 55 7.97 -2.72 1.12
N VAL A 56 6.97 -2.91 1.97
CA VAL A 56 6.29 -4.19 2.17
C VAL A 56 4.88 -4.11 1.60
N THR A 57 4.57 -4.99 0.67
CA THR A 57 3.19 -5.21 0.21
C THR A 57 2.66 -6.51 0.79
N LEU A 58 1.59 -6.39 1.58
CA LEU A 58 0.82 -7.50 2.12
C LEU A 58 -0.20 -7.90 1.05
N ASP A 59 0.20 -8.82 0.17
CA ASP A 59 -0.53 -9.14 -1.07
C ASP A 59 -1.97 -9.60 -0.74
N THR A 60 -2.98 -8.91 -1.29
CA THR A 60 -4.42 -9.14 -1.06
C THR A 60 -5.01 -8.74 0.30
N LEU A 61 -4.24 -8.11 1.19
CA LEU A 61 -4.73 -7.72 2.52
C LEU A 61 -5.88 -6.70 2.47
N ARG A 62 -7.07 -7.14 2.89
CA ARG A 62 -8.24 -6.26 3.13
C ARG A 62 -8.03 -5.32 4.32
N PHE A 63 -8.50 -4.08 4.19
CA PHE A 63 -8.47 -3.08 5.27
C PHE A 63 -9.27 -3.49 6.52
N ASP A 64 -10.48 -4.03 6.34
CA ASP A 64 -11.38 -4.40 7.45
C ASP A 64 -10.76 -5.46 8.36
N VAL A 65 -10.13 -6.49 7.78
CA VAL A 65 -9.41 -7.52 8.54
C VAL A 65 -8.20 -6.91 9.26
N ALA A 66 -7.42 -6.07 8.59
CA ALA A 66 -6.25 -5.44 9.18
C ALA A 66 -6.59 -4.54 10.38
N GLU A 67 -7.65 -3.72 10.26
CA GLU A 67 -8.15 -2.86 11.34
C GLU A 67 -8.72 -3.67 12.50
N GLU A 68 -9.51 -4.71 12.23
CA GLU A 68 -10.07 -5.60 13.26
C GLU A 68 -8.97 -6.26 14.09
N LEU A 69 -7.95 -6.84 13.43
CA LEU A 69 -6.86 -7.51 14.15
C LEU A 69 -5.99 -6.55 14.95
N ALA A 70 -5.76 -5.33 14.43
CA ALA A 70 -5.05 -4.29 15.18
C ALA A 70 -5.83 -3.89 16.44
N ALA A 71 -7.13 -3.62 16.30
CA ALA A 71 -8.01 -3.24 17.40
C ALA A 71 -8.15 -4.35 18.45
N ALA A 72 -8.14 -5.62 18.02
CA ALA A 72 -8.17 -6.78 18.90
C ALA A 72 -6.82 -7.14 19.53
N GLY A 73 -5.72 -6.43 19.20
CA GLY A 73 -4.39 -6.73 19.71
C GLY A 73 -3.79 -8.05 19.20
N ARG A 74 -4.30 -8.57 18.08
CA ARG A 74 -3.90 -9.87 17.48
C ARG A 74 -2.69 -9.77 16.56
N ILE A 75 -2.28 -8.56 16.21
CA ILE A 75 -1.07 -8.27 15.42
C ILE A 75 -0.10 -7.33 16.18
N PRO A 76 0.36 -7.71 17.38
CA PRO A 76 1.12 -6.83 18.25
C PRO A 76 2.47 -6.39 17.67
N HIS A 77 3.12 -7.22 16.84
CA HIS A 77 4.43 -6.90 16.30
C HIS A 77 4.38 -5.82 15.22
N LEU A 78 3.29 -5.78 14.45
CA LEU A 78 3.00 -4.77 13.46
C LEU A 78 2.37 -3.54 14.12
N ALA A 79 1.34 -3.73 14.94
CA ALA A 79 0.55 -2.64 15.54
C ALA A 79 1.40 -1.66 16.35
N ARG A 80 2.44 -2.14 17.05
CA ARG A 80 3.35 -1.27 17.82
C ARG A 80 4.11 -0.25 16.97
N HIS A 81 4.25 -0.47 15.66
CA HIS A 81 4.91 0.44 14.73
C HIS A 81 3.92 1.35 13.99
N LEU A 82 2.63 1.01 13.99
CA LEU A 82 1.61 1.83 13.35
C LEU A 82 1.49 3.18 14.06
N PRO A 83 1.43 4.31 13.34
CA PRO A 83 1.12 5.60 13.94
C PRO A 83 -0.20 5.54 14.73
N GLY A 84 -0.14 5.79 16.03
CA GLY A 84 -1.29 5.68 16.92
C GLY A 84 -1.86 4.26 17.07
N GLY A 85 -1.10 3.22 16.69
CA GLY A 85 -1.55 1.83 16.72
C GLY A 85 -2.59 1.47 15.65
N ARG A 86 -2.78 2.32 14.63
CA ARG A 86 -3.86 2.18 13.64
C ARG A 86 -3.36 2.20 12.21
N TRP A 87 -4.05 1.45 11.35
CA TRP A 87 -3.89 1.53 9.91
C TRP A 87 -4.55 2.79 9.36
N GLU A 88 -3.93 3.38 8.34
CA GLU A 88 -4.58 4.39 7.52
C GLU A 88 -5.44 3.71 6.45
N ARG A 89 -6.70 4.13 6.32
CA ARG A 89 -7.61 3.66 5.28
C ARG A 89 -7.26 4.32 3.95
N ARG A 90 -6.88 3.52 2.95
CA ARG A 90 -6.49 4.01 1.63
C ARG A 90 -7.17 3.23 0.50
N HIS A 91 -7.19 3.81 -0.68
CA HIS A 91 -7.60 3.15 -1.91
C HIS A 91 -6.38 2.62 -2.68
N ALA A 92 -6.45 1.35 -3.05
CA ALA A 92 -5.46 0.69 -3.89
C ALA A 92 -5.35 1.39 -5.25
N PRO A 93 -4.15 1.48 -5.84
CA PRO A 93 -3.97 2.08 -7.16
C PRO A 93 -4.35 1.12 -8.31
N GLY A 94 -4.64 -0.15 -8.01
CA GLY A 94 -5.18 -1.13 -8.96
C GLY A 94 -5.87 -2.29 -8.22
N SER A 95 -6.72 -3.05 -8.91
CA SER A 95 -7.54 -4.12 -8.32
C SER A 95 -6.91 -5.51 -8.36
N PHE A 96 -5.64 -5.61 -8.78
CA PHE A 96 -4.85 -6.85 -8.77
C PHE A 96 -3.36 -6.54 -8.81
N THR A 97 -2.55 -7.54 -8.42
CA THR A 97 -1.11 -7.40 -8.18
C THR A 97 -0.38 -6.64 -9.28
N PHE A 98 -0.46 -7.07 -10.54
CA PHE A 98 0.35 -6.45 -11.60
C PHE A 98 0.03 -4.96 -11.81
N ALA A 99 -1.25 -4.61 -11.93
CA ALA A 99 -1.64 -3.22 -12.12
C ALA A 99 -1.30 -2.35 -10.91
N SER A 100 -1.54 -2.86 -9.70
CA SER A 100 -1.22 -2.13 -8.48
C SER A 100 0.27 -1.88 -8.33
N HIS A 101 1.10 -2.90 -8.59
CA HIS A 101 2.55 -2.76 -8.47
C HIS A 101 3.19 -1.90 -9.58
N GLN A 102 2.65 -1.90 -10.80
CA GLN A 102 3.06 -0.92 -11.82
C GLN A 102 2.85 0.51 -11.32
N ALA A 103 1.69 0.78 -10.71
CA ALA A 103 1.38 2.10 -10.17
C ALA A 103 2.25 2.44 -8.95
N ILE A 104 2.42 1.51 -8.01
CA ILE A 104 3.30 1.66 -6.83
C ILE A 104 4.74 1.98 -7.27
N PHE A 105 5.29 1.21 -8.21
CA PHE A 105 6.64 1.46 -8.73
C PHE A 105 6.71 2.69 -9.63
N ALA A 106 5.59 3.24 -10.10
CA ALA A 106 5.52 4.57 -10.72
C ALA A 106 5.32 5.71 -9.69
N GLY A 107 5.34 5.42 -8.38
CA GLY A 107 5.21 6.40 -7.30
C GLY A 107 3.77 6.64 -6.82
N PHE A 108 2.79 5.90 -7.34
CA PHE A 108 1.41 5.93 -6.89
C PHE A 108 1.16 4.86 -5.83
N LEU A 109 1.56 5.16 -4.59
CA LEU A 109 1.17 4.38 -3.41
C LEU A 109 -0.35 4.40 -3.22
N PRO A 110 -0.93 3.50 -2.40
CA PRO A 110 -2.33 3.61 -2.00
C PRO A 110 -2.66 5.04 -1.56
N THR A 111 -3.77 5.57 -2.07
CA THR A 111 -4.19 6.97 -1.91
C THR A 111 -5.08 7.10 -0.67
N PRO A 112 -4.91 8.09 0.21
CA PRO A 112 -5.81 8.31 1.34
C PRO A 112 -7.29 8.27 0.90
N ALA A 113 -8.14 7.57 1.65
CA ALA A 113 -9.54 7.39 1.27
C ALA A 113 -10.40 8.65 1.44
N ALA A 114 -9.87 9.69 2.08
CA ALA A 114 -10.54 10.98 2.21
C ALA A 114 -10.57 11.74 0.87
N PRO A 115 -11.61 12.55 0.60
CA PRO A 115 -11.65 13.39 -0.60
C PRO A 115 -10.51 14.42 -0.65
N GLY A 116 -10.10 14.79 -1.87
CA GLY A 116 -9.16 15.88 -2.13
C GLY A 116 -7.81 15.42 -2.67
N PRO A 117 -6.94 16.37 -3.06
CA PRO A 117 -5.59 16.06 -3.50
C PRO A 117 -4.74 15.62 -2.31
N HIS A 118 -3.96 14.56 -2.51
CA HIS A 118 -3.05 14.02 -1.51
C HIS A 118 -1.62 14.07 -2.04
N PRO A 119 -0.71 14.81 -1.38
CA PRO A 119 0.71 14.81 -1.74
C PRO A 119 1.29 13.40 -1.77
N ARG A 120 2.05 13.08 -2.83
CA ARG A 120 2.73 11.78 -2.95
C ARG A 120 4.12 11.84 -2.33
N LEU A 121 4.58 10.74 -1.74
CA LEU A 121 5.97 10.57 -1.29
C LEU A 121 6.94 10.59 -2.48
N PHE A 122 6.51 10.01 -3.59
CA PHE A 122 7.32 9.77 -4.79
C PHE A 122 6.55 10.24 -6.02
N ALA A 123 7.24 10.88 -6.96
CA ALA A 123 6.61 11.25 -8.23
C ALA A 123 7.61 11.20 -9.40
N ALA A 124 7.27 10.44 -10.44
CA ALA A 124 7.91 10.61 -11.73
C ALA A 124 7.59 12.01 -12.29
N ARG A 125 8.56 12.65 -12.95
CA ARG A 125 8.32 13.92 -13.64
C ARG A 125 7.54 13.68 -14.94
N PHE A 126 6.30 14.15 -14.98
CA PHE A 126 5.49 14.22 -16.20
C PHE A 126 4.53 15.42 -16.13
N ALA A 127 4.08 15.90 -17.30
CA ALA A 127 3.11 16.99 -17.37
C ALA A 127 1.76 16.53 -16.78
N GLY A 128 1.18 17.33 -15.88
CA GLY A 128 -0.09 17.00 -15.21
C GLY A 128 0.04 16.26 -13.87
N SER A 129 1.23 16.20 -13.27
CA SER A 129 1.38 15.74 -11.88
C SER A 129 0.85 16.79 -10.90
N GLU A 130 -0.43 16.69 -10.54
CA GLU A 130 -1.13 17.64 -9.65
C GLU A 130 -0.84 17.42 -8.15
N THR A 131 -0.23 16.29 -7.79
CA THR A 131 -0.03 15.85 -6.39
C THR A 131 1.43 15.82 -5.94
N THR A 132 2.31 16.52 -6.67
CA THR A 132 3.70 16.75 -6.25
C THR A 132 3.76 17.93 -5.30
N ALA A 133 4.35 17.75 -4.11
CA ALA A 133 4.54 18.81 -3.11
C ALA A 133 6.02 19.00 -2.76
N ASP A 134 6.35 20.02 -1.95
CA ASP A 134 7.73 20.35 -1.59
C ASP A 134 8.50 19.18 -0.97
N GLY A 135 7.82 18.30 -0.21
CA GLY A 135 8.43 17.12 0.42
C GLY A 135 8.50 15.88 -0.48
N THR A 136 8.03 15.93 -1.73
CA THR A 136 8.00 14.79 -2.65
C THR A 136 9.38 14.53 -3.24
N PHE A 137 9.83 13.27 -3.24
CA PHE A 137 11.00 12.89 -4.02
C PHE A 137 10.60 12.74 -5.49
N VAL A 138 11.09 13.66 -6.32
CA VAL A 138 10.84 13.69 -7.77
C VAL A 138 11.99 13.04 -8.51
N TYR A 139 11.69 12.15 -9.47
CA TYR A 139 12.68 11.46 -10.29
C TYR A 139 12.33 11.55 -11.78
N ASP A 140 13.37 11.48 -12.62
CA ASP A 140 13.28 11.63 -14.08
C ASP A 140 13.42 10.27 -14.83
N THR A 141 13.18 9.16 -14.12
CA THR A 141 13.17 7.79 -14.65
C THR A 141 11.73 7.29 -14.86
N PRO A 142 11.52 6.25 -15.69
CA PRO A 142 10.19 5.67 -15.93
C PRO A 142 9.51 5.11 -14.66
N ASP A 143 10.31 4.72 -13.67
CA ASP A 143 9.87 4.12 -12.43
C ASP A 143 10.76 4.56 -11.25
N LEU A 144 10.20 4.45 -10.04
CA LEU A 144 10.84 4.75 -8.75
C LEU A 144 12.06 3.88 -8.50
N VAL A 145 12.04 2.61 -8.92
CA VAL A 145 13.12 1.65 -8.66
C VAL A 145 14.39 2.12 -9.38
N SER A 146 14.28 2.47 -10.66
CA SER A 146 15.33 3.07 -11.46
C SER A 146 15.77 4.43 -10.88
N GLY A 147 14.84 5.24 -10.37
CA GLY A 147 15.13 6.53 -9.76
C GLY A 147 15.97 6.40 -8.48
N LEU A 148 15.61 5.47 -7.61
CA LEU A 148 16.37 5.14 -6.40
C LEU A 148 17.73 4.53 -6.74
N ALA A 149 17.81 3.67 -7.75
CA ALA A 149 19.09 3.15 -8.24
C ALA A 149 20.02 4.30 -8.71
N GLY A 150 19.47 5.29 -9.42
CA GLY A 150 20.19 6.52 -9.80
C GLY A 150 20.63 7.37 -8.62
N ALA A 151 19.88 7.35 -7.50
CA ALA A 151 20.26 7.98 -6.23
C ALA A 151 21.25 7.14 -5.39
N GLY A 152 21.82 6.07 -5.97
CA GLY A 152 22.86 5.25 -5.35
C GLY A 152 22.34 4.16 -4.41
N TYR A 153 21.05 3.81 -4.48
CA TYR A 153 20.51 2.66 -3.75
C TYR A 153 20.90 1.34 -4.45
N ARG A 154 21.14 0.30 -3.66
CA ARG A 154 20.95 -1.08 -4.12
C ARG A 154 19.46 -1.37 -4.09
N THR A 155 18.87 -1.73 -5.23
CA THR A 155 17.43 -2.09 -5.28
C THR A 155 17.27 -3.60 -5.31
N VAL A 156 16.52 -4.14 -4.35
CA VAL A 156 16.30 -5.58 -4.18
C VAL A 156 14.82 -5.89 -4.06
N CYS A 157 14.36 -6.88 -4.82
CA CYS A 157 13.01 -7.43 -4.74
C CYS A 157 13.03 -8.85 -4.17
N ILE A 158 12.25 -9.11 -3.12
CA ILE A 158 11.93 -10.46 -2.65
C ILE A 158 10.47 -10.74 -3.03
N GLY A 159 10.29 -11.58 -4.05
CA GLY A 159 9.00 -11.89 -4.65
C GLY A 159 8.29 -13.06 -3.97
N GLY A 160 6.95 -13.05 -3.96
CA GLY A 160 6.16 -14.15 -3.43
C GLY A 160 5.11 -14.69 -4.41
N VAL A 161 4.37 -13.81 -5.08
CA VAL A 161 3.27 -14.21 -5.98
C VAL A 161 3.69 -14.36 -7.44
N GLY A 162 2.78 -14.83 -8.29
CA GLY A 162 3.06 -15.21 -9.68
C GLY A 162 3.66 -14.11 -10.56
N PHE A 163 3.41 -12.83 -10.26
CA PHE A 163 4.00 -11.69 -10.98
C PHE A 163 5.44 -11.37 -10.57
N PHE A 164 5.94 -12.01 -9.50
CA PHE A 164 7.29 -11.85 -8.99
C PHE A 164 8.11 -13.14 -8.99
N ASN A 165 7.54 -14.26 -9.44
CA ASN A 165 8.15 -15.59 -9.32
C ASN A 165 9.24 -15.90 -10.34
N ARG A 166 9.41 -15.07 -11.38
CA ARG A 166 10.40 -15.22 -12.46
C ARG A 166 10.28 -16.52 -13.28
N GLN A 167 9.20 -17.30 -13.11
CA GLN A 167 9.01 -18.59 -13.79
C GLN A 167 8.45 -18.42 -15.21
N ALA A 168 7.45 -17.55 -15.36
CA ALA A 168 6.87 -17.22 -16.66
C ALA A 168 7.39 -15.85 -17.15
N PRO A 169 7.37 -15.56 -18.47
CA PRO A 169 7.79 -14.25 -18.99
C PRO A 169 7.08 -13.06 -18.34
N LEU A 170 5.80 -13.20 -17.99
CA LEU A 170 5.07 -12.14 -17.28
C LEU A 170 5.58 -11.97 -15.84
N GLY A 171 5.98 -13.06 -15.19
CA GLY A 171 6.53 -13.08 -13.83
C GLY A 171 7.96 -12.54 -13.73
N THR A 172 8.59 -12.14 -14.84
CA THR A 172 9.90 -11.46 -14.84
C THR A 172 9.79 -9.95 -14.98
N VAL A 173 8.62 -9.40 -15.33
CA VAL A 173 8.45 -7.98 -15.64
C VAL A 173 8.69 -7.10 -14.41
N LEU A 174 7.97 -7.32 -13.31
CA LEU A 174 8.14 -6.53 -12.09
C LEU A 174 9.49 -6.79 -11.40
N PRO A 175 9.95 -8.05 -11.23
CA PRO A 175 11.31 -8.34 -10.79
C PRO A 175 12.41 -7.66 -11.60
N GLY A 176 12.22 -7.56 -12.93
CA GLY A 176 13.18 -7.00 -13.87
C GLY A 176 13.42 -5.50 -13.71
N MET A 177 12.59 -4.79 -12.92
CA MET A 177 12.81 -3.40 -12.56
C MET A 177 13.92 -3.23 -11.50
N PHE A 178 14.24 -4.29 -10.77
CA PHE A 178 15.21 -4.26 -9.67
C PHE A 178 16.59 -4.73 -10.14
N GLN A 179 17.64 -4.20 -9.51
CA GLN A 179 19.01 -4.64 -9.78
C GLN A 179 19.30 -6.03 -9.17
N GLU A 180 18.46 -6.50 -8.26
CA GLU A 180 18.48 -7.82 -7.63
C GLU A 180 17.05 -8.30 -7.43
N SER A 181 16.79 -9.57 -7.71
CA SER A 181 15.50 -10.18 -7.38
C SER A 181 15.66 -11.62 -6.93
N HIS A 182 14.94 -11.98 -5.87
CA HIS A 182 14.91 -13.31 -5.28
C HIS A 182 13.52 -13.91 -5.37
N TRP A 183 13.47 -15.17 -5.76
CA TRP A 183 12.31 -16.04 -5.64
C TRP A 183 12.75 -17.49 -5.49
N GLU A 184 12.12 -18.20 -4.58
CA GLU A 184 12.32 -19.64 -4.33
C GLU A 184 10.94 -20.28 -4.11
N PRO A 185 10.77 -21.59 -4.36
CA PRO A 185 9.50 -22.29 -4.12
C PRO A 185 8.92 -22.06 -2.72
N GLU A 186 9.80 -21.95 -1.73
CA GLU A 186 9.46 -21.69 -0.34
C GLU A 186 8.79 -20.33 -0.15
N PHE A 187 8.97 -19.36 -1.06
CA PHE A 187 8.34 -18.03 -0.98
C PHE A 187 6.95 -17.99 -1.64
N ALA A 188 6.56 -19.07 -2.33
CA ALA A 188 5.33 -19.11 -3.11
C ALA A 188 4.08 -19.08 -2.23
N VAL A 189 2.95 -18.67 -2.83
CA VAL A 189 1.62 -18.66 -2.19
C VAL A 189 1.18 -20.02 -1.63
N ALA A 190 1.71 -21.12 -2.16
CA ALA A 190 1.39 -22.47 -1.69
C ALA A 190 2.23 -22.93 -0.49
N SER A 191 3.19 -22.11 -0.03
CA SER A 191 4.10 -22.44 1.06
C SER A 191 3.57 -21.92 2.41
N PRO A 192 3.33 -22.81 3.40
CA PRO A 192 2.89 -22.41 4.75
C PRO A 192 3.93 -21.59 5.52
N THR A 193 5.19 -21.63 5.09
CA THR A 193 6.31 -20.91 5.71
C THR A 193 6.83 -19.78 4.82
N SER A 194 6.02 -19.32 3.86
CA SER A 194 6.42 -18.35 2.82
C SER A 194 7.06 -17.09 3.37
N PHE A 195 6.37 -16.41 4.28
CA PHE A 195 6.88 -15.16 4.79
C PHE A 195 8.13 -15.34 5.66
N GLU A 196 8.20 -16.40 6.48
CA GLU A 196 9.40 -16.73 7.25
C GLU A 196 10.64 -16.91 6.35
N ALA A 197 10.48 -17.63 5.23
CA ALA A 197 11.54 -17.84 4.25
C ALA A 197 11.92 -16.53 3.53
N GLN A 198 10.95 -15.68 3.19
CA GLN A 198 11.21 -14.35 2.64
C GLN A 198 11.98 -13.46 3.63
N VAL A 199 11.66 -13.53 4.92
CA VAL A 199 12.38 -12.81 5.98
C VAL A 199 13.82 -13.31 6.11
N ALA A 200 14.06 -14.62 6.05
CA ALA A 200 15.42 -15.17 6.07
C ALA A 200 16.25 -14.63 4.88
N ARG A 201 15.68 -14.58 3.67
CA ARG A 201 16.35 -13.97 2.52
C ARG A 201 16.57 -12.46 2.70
N ALA A 202 15.64 -11.74 3.34
CA ALA A 202 15.83 -10.33 3.66
C ALA A 202 17.01 -10.11 4.63
N GLU A 203 17.14 -10.95 5.66
CA GLU A 203 18.25 -10.93 6.61
C GLU A 203 19.59 -11.15 5.88
N GLU A 204 19.66 -12.11 4.96
CA GLU A 204 20.84 -12.37 4.12
C GLU A 204 21.21 -11.16 3.24
N VAL A 205 20.23 -10.59 2.53
CA VAL A 205 20.43 -9.42 1.66
C VAL A 205 20.96 -8.23 2.45
N VAL A 206 20.37 -7.95 3.61
CA VAL A 206 20.80 -6.84 4.47
C VAL A 206 22.22 -7.09 4.96
N ALA A 207 22.51 -8.28 5.50
CA ALA A 207 23.81 -8.61 6.07
C ALA A 207 24.95 -8.57 5.02
N ALA A 208 24.67 -8.94 3.78
CA ALA A 208 25.64 -8.95 2.70
C ALA A 208 25.94 -7.55 2.12
N LEU A 209 25.09 -6.55 2.36
CA LEU A 209 25.22 -5.25 1.72
C LEU A 209 26.25 -4.36 2.46
N PRO A 210 27.25 -3.78 1.75
CA PRO A 210 28.20 -2.84 2.34
C PRO A 210 27.51 -1.65 3.03
N ALA A 211 28.07 -1.21 4.17
CA ALA A 211 27.45 -0.19 5.03
C ALA A 211 27.31 1.19 4.36
N ASP A 212 28.21 1.52 3.43
CA ASP A 212 28.19 2.75 2.64
C ASP A 212 27.07 2.74 1.59
N ARG A 213 26.57 1.57 1.21
CA ARG A 213 25.51 1.41 0.22
C ARG A 213 24.12 1.35 0.86
N ARG A 214 23.28 2.29 0.44
CA ARG A 214 21.85 2.36 0.81
C ARG A 214 21.07 1.23 0.18
N LEU A 215 20.05 0.76 0.87
CA LEU A 215 19.16 -0.31 0.42
C LEU A 215 17.75 0.23 0.16
N PHE A 216 17.20 -0.09 -1.00
CA PHE A 216 15.76 -0.11 -1.23
C PHE A 216 15.36 -1.58 -1.32
N LEU A 217 14.75 -2.09 -0.26
CA LEU A 217 14.24 -3.45 -0.17
C LEU A 217 12.74 -3.45 -0.39
N PHE A 218 12.29 -4.18 -1.40
CA PHE A 218 10.89 -4.47 -1.65
C PHE A 218 10.59 -5.93 -1.28
N VAL A 219 9.52 -6.16 -0.52
CA VAL A 219 9.02 -7.49 -0.19
C VAL A 219 7.55 -7.60 -0.57
N ASN A 220 7.24 -8.53 -1.48
CA ASN A 220 5.87 -8.93 -1.82
C ASN A 220 5.48 -10.16 -1.00
N VAL A 221 4.76 -9.93 0.10
CA VAL A 221 4.39 -10.98 1.07
C VAL A 221 3.25 -11.82 0.49
N SER A 222 3.52 -13.09 0.21
CA SER A 222 2.57 -14.00 -0.45
C SER A 222 1.59 -14.68 0.49
N ALA A 223 1.85 -14.69 1.81
CA ALA A 223 1.13 -15.53 2.78
C ALA A 223 -0.38 -15.29 2.86
N LEU A 224 -0.85 -14.07 2.54
CA LEU A 224 -2.28 -13.76 2.56
C LEU A 224 -2.97 -14.09 1.23
N HIS A 225 -2.23 -14.14 0.13
CA HIS A 225 -2.79 -14.51 -1.17
C HIS A 225 -3.19 -15.99 -1.15
N GLN A 226 -4.30 -16.30 -1.81
CA GLN A 226 -4.81 -17.67 -1.93
C GLN A 226 -3.79 -18.65 -2.56
N PRO A 227 -3.71 -19.91 -2.09
CA PRO A 227 -4.42 -20.47 -0.93
C PRO A 227 -3.88 -19.97 0.40
N ASN A 228 -4.75 -19.64 1.35
CA ASN A 228 -4.37 -19.22 2.71
C ASN A 228 -5.06 -20.04 3.83
N TRP A 229 -5.93 -20.99 3.49
CA TRP A 229 -6.66 -21.87 4.43
C TRP A 229 -5.74 -22.56 5.45
N PHE A 230 -4.55 -22.96 5.06
CA PHE A 230 -3.63 -23.70 5.92
C PHE A 230 -3.05 -22.87 7.08
N HIS A 231 -3.25 -21.56 7.10
CA HIS A 231 -2.87 -20.72 8.24
C HIS A 231 -3.85 -20.82 9.42
N LEU A 232 -5.09 -21.27 9.18
CA LEU A 232 -6.08 -21.48 10.24
C LEU A 232 -6.06 -22.94 10.72
N PRO A 233 -5.76 -23.20 12.01
CA PRO A 233 -5.80 -24.56 12.54
C PRO A 233 -7.18 -25.22 12.33
N GLY A 234 -7.19 -26.40 11.71
CA GLY A 234 -8.40 -27.18 11.45
C GLY A 234 -9.12 -26.85 10.14
N ALA A 235 -8.73 -25.79 9.43
CA ALA A 235 -9.22 -25.54 8.08
C ALA A 235 -8.63 -26.54 7.08
N THR A 236 -9.37 -26.82 5.99
CA THR A 236 -8.96 -27.76 4.95
C THR A 236 -9.05 -27.11 3.57
N ARG A 237 -8.35 -27.71 2.61
CA ARG A 237 -8.38 -27.27 1.21
C ARG A 237 -9.80 -27.29 0.63
N GLU A 238 -10.63 -28.24 1.05
CA GLU A 238 -12.01 -28.42 0.57
C GLU A 238 -12.93 -27.31 1.09
N ALA A 239 -12.68 -26.82 2.32
CA ALA A 239 -13.39 -25.67 2.86
C ALA A 239 -13.01 -24.36 2.14
N GLY A 240 -11.81 -24.32 1.55
CA GLY A 240 -11.30 -23.17 0.82
C GLY A 240 -10.89 -22.02 1.74
N ASP A 241 -10.50 -20.91 1.12
CA ASP A 241 -10.13 -19.70 1.84
C ASP A 241 -11.37 -18.89 2.24
N SER A 242 -11.29 -18.25 3.39
CA SER A 242 -12.33 -17.40 3.95
C SER A 242 -11.72 -16.15 4.60
N ARG A 243 -12.57 -15.27 5.12
CA ARG A 243 -12.12 -14.12 5.91
C ARG A 243 -11.37 -14.56 7.17
N GLU A 244 -11.76 -15.67 7.79
CA GLU A 244 -11.10 -16.24 8.98
C GLU A 244 -9.70 -16.76 8.66
N THR A 245 -9.53 -17.46 7.53
CA THR A 245 -8.21 -17.96 7.12
C THR A 245 -7.29 -16.80 6.69
N HIS A 246 -7.86 -15.76 6.08
CA HIS A 246 -7.16 -14.50 5.78
C HIS A 246 -6.66 -13.79 7.04
N ALA A 247 -7.48 -13.74 8.10
CA ALA A 247 -7.08 -13.19 9.38
C ALA A 247 -5.94 -14.02 10.03
N ALA A 248 -6.06 -15.35 10.00
CA ALA A 248 -5.01 -16.24 10.52
C ALA A 248 -3.68 -16.10 9.74
N ALA A 249 -3.75 -15.85 8.43
CA ALA A 249 -2.58 -15.56 7.61
C ALA A 249 -1.90 -14.23 7.99
N LEU A 250 -2.67 -13.18 8.33
CA LEU A 250 -2.09 -11.93 8.84
C LEU A 250 -1.45 -12.12 10.22
N GLU A 251 -2.03 -12.92 11.12
CA GLU A 251 -1.38 -13.29 12.39
C GLU A 251 -0.09 -14.09 12.15
N TYR A 252 -0.05 -14.94 11.13
CA TYR A 252 1.18 -15.60 10.70
C TYR A 252 2.25 -14.60 10.27
N VAL A 253 1.89 -13.63 9.42
CA VAL A 253 2.82 -12.56 9.02
C VAL A 253 3.33 -11.78 10.23
N ASP A 254 2.44 -11.41 11.16
CA ASP A 254 2.80 -10.65 12.36
C ASP A 254 3.85 -11.37 13.22
N ARG A 255 3.78 -12.69 13.36
CA ARG A 255 4.79 -13.47 14.11
C ARG A 255 6.21 -13.32 13.58
N HIS A 256 6.38 -13.00 12.29
CA HIS A 256 7.69 -12.90 11.64
C HIS A 256 8.08 -11.46 11.25
N ILE A 257 7.12 -10.52 11.16
CA ILE A 257 7.38 -9.16 10.65
C ILE A 257 8.41 -8.40 11.49
N GLY A 258 8.47 -8.67 12.80
CA GLY A 258 9.45 -8.07 13.69
C GLY A 258 10.90 -8.37 13.31
N ARG A 259 11.18 -9.55 12.75
CA ARG A 259 12.50 -9.93 12.23
C ARG A 259 12.86 -9.12 10.98
N LEU A 260 11.92 -8.95 10.05
CA LEU A 260 12.11 -8.11 8.87
C LEU A 260 12.45 -6.67 9.26
N PHE A 261 11.71 -6.11 10.21
CA PHE A 261 11.95 -4.75 10.71
C PHE A 261 13.29 -4.63 11.43
N ALA A 262 13.67 -5.62 12.25
CA ALA A 262 14.98 -5.65 12.90
C ALA A 262 16.11 -5.69 11.85
N ALA A 263 15.99 -6.53 10.83
CA ALA A 263 16.95 -6.57 9.72
C ALA A 263 17.04 -5.22 9.01
N ALA A 264 15.91 -4.66 8.58
CA ALA A 264 15.87 -3.40 7.84
C ALA A 264 16.44 -2.20 8.61
N GLY A 265 16.31 -2.17 9.95
CA GLY A 265 16.90 -1.12 10.80
C GLY A 265 18.33 -1.41 11.27
N SER A 266 18.87 -2.60 11.03
CA SER A 266 20.12 -3.05 11.67
C SER A 266 21.37 -2.29 11.24
N ARG A 267 21.39 -1.73 10.03
CA ARG A 267 22.57 -1.04 9.47
C ARG A 267 22.43 0.47 9.47
N ARG A 268 21.20 0.98 9.42
CA ARG A 268 20.88 2.39 9.18
C ARG A 268 19.45 2.66 9.60
N ARG A 269 19.13 3.92 9.92
CA ARG A 269 17.73 4.35 10.01
C ARG A 269 17.04 4.06 8.67
N CYS A 270 15.84 3.49 8.75
CA CYS A 270 15.10 3.01 7.59
C CYS A 270 13.68 3.55 7.63
N LEU A 271 13.20 4.11 6.51
CA LEU A 271 11.77 4.41 6.35
C LEU A 271 11.07 3.15 5.83
N ALA A 272 10.19 2.60 6.65
CA ALA A 272 9.32 1.49 6.26
C ALA A 272 7.98 2.02 5.78
N ILE A 273 7.53 1.52 4.63
CA ILE A 273 6.17 1.68 4.11
C ILE A 273 5.57 0.26 4.05
N VAL A 274 4.47 0.07 4.77
CA VAL A 274 3.73 -1.20 4.80
C VAL A 274 2.32 -0.94 4.31
N CYS A 275 1.93 -1.59 3.24
CA CYS A 275 0.60 -1.44 2.69
C CYS A 275 0.11 -2.73 2.05
N SER A 276 -1.15 -2.75 1.62
CA SER A 276 -1.60 -3.75 0.65
C SER A 276 -1.63 -3.17 -0.76
N ASP A 277 -1.41 -4.04 -1.74
CA ASP A 277 -1.52 -3.71 -3.15
C ASP A 277 -2.98 -3.68 -3.61
N HIS A 278 -3.80 -4.59 -3.12
CA HIS A 278 -5.26 -4.64 -3.26
C HIS A 278 -5.84 -5.57 -2.19
N GLY A 279 -7.15 -5.61 -2.01
CA GLY A 279 -7.82 -6.62 -1.18
C GLY A 279 -8.36 -7.81 -1.99
N THR A 280 -9.19 -8.64 -1.36
CA THR A 280 -9.83 -9.81 -1.98
C THR A 280 -11.21 -10.07 -1.38
N ALA A 281 -12.16 -10.56 -2.18
CA ALA A 281 -13.51 -10.92 -1.74
C ALA A 281 -13.61 -12.43 -1.42
N TYR A 282 -14.38 -12.76 -0.39
CA TYR A 282 -14.64 -14.12 0.10
C TYR A 282 -16.13 -14.48 0.02
N GLY A 283 -16.81 -14.06 -1.06
CA GLY A 283 -18.26 -14.17 -1.22
C GLY A 283 -19.01 -12.87 -0.89
N ASP A 284 -18.29 -11.79 -0.57
CA ASP A 284 -18.86 -10.45 -0.32
C ASP A 284 -19.73 -10.02 -1.51
N ASP A 285 -21.02 -9.76 -1.26
CA ASP A 285 -22.02 -9.43 -2.28
C ASP A 285 -22.08 -10.41 -3.47
N GLY A 286 -21.72 -11.68 -3.23
CA GLY A 286 -21.65 -12.72 -4.26
C GLY A 286 -20.37 -12.69 -5.11
N TYR A 287 -19.39 -11.85 -4.76
CA TYR A 287 -18.08 -11.78 -5.42
C TYR A 287 -17.02 -12.57 -4.67
N THR A 288 -16.12 -13.22 -5.42
CA THR A 288 -14.96 -13.93 -4.88
C THR A 288 -13.69 -13.51 -5.63
N GLY A 289 -12.60 -13.33 -4.90
CA GLY A 289 -11.29 -12.94 -5.43
C GLY A 289 -11.16 -11.44 -5.67
N HIS A 290 -10.31 -11.08 -6.62
CA HIS A 290 -9.95 -9.71 -6.97
C HIS A 290 -10.03 -9.49 -8.49
N ARG A 291 -9.60 -8.32 -8.99
CA ARG A 291 -9.92 -7.79 -10.36
C ARG A 291 -11.36 -7.32 -10.51
N LEU A 292 -11.93 -6.74 -9.45
CA LEU A 292 -13.32 -6.30 -9.41
C LEU A 292 -13.47 -4.97 -8.67
N GLY A 293 -14.57 -4.25 -8.92
CA GLY A 293 -14.86 -2.91 -8.41
C GLY A 293 -15.40 -2.85 -6.98
N HIS A 294 -15.22 -3.91 -6.18
CA HIS A 294 -15.82 -4.02 -4.85
C HIS A 294 -14.95 -3.34 -3.78
N GLU A 295 -15.59 -2.77 -2.76
CA GLU A 295 -14.92 -2.00 -1.72
C GLU A 295 -13.83 -2.80 -0.99
N VAL A 296 -14.07 -4.08 -0.71
CA VAL A 296 -13.10 -4.97 -0.05
C VAL A 296 -11.84 -5.26 -0.89
N VAL A 297 -11.86 -4.96 -2.20
CA VAL A 297 -10.69 -5.07 -3.09
C VAL A 297 -9.96 -3.73 -3.20
N TRP A 298 -10.69 -2.62 -3.20
CA TRP A 298 -10.09 -1.30 -3.38
C TRP A 298 -9.67 -0.66 -2.06
N THR A 299 -10.26 -1.02 -0.93
CA THR A 299 -9.91 -0.44 0.38
C THR A 299 -8.81 -1.26 1.05
N VAL A 300 -7.65 -0.65 1.23
CA VAL A 300 -6.43 -1.29 1.71
C VAL A 300 -5.82 -0.57 2.91
N PRO A 301 -5.14 -1.30 3.80
CA PRO A 301 -4.37 -0.71 4.88
C PRO A 301 -3.07 -0.10 4.35
N TYR A 302 -2.67 1.00 5.00
CA TYR A 302 -1.41 1.67 4.76
C TYR A 302 -0.82 2.15 6.09
N ALA A 303 0.50 2.07 6.22
CA ALA A 303 1.27 2.72 7.27
C ALA A 303 2.67 3.05 6.77
N GLN A 304 3.26 4.09 7.37
CA GLN A 304 4.67 4.41 7.20
C GLN A 304 5.27 4.87 8.53
N PHE A 305 6.49 4.45 8.81
CA PHE A 305 7.19 4.76 10.07
C PHE A 305 8.71 4.56 9.92
N PHE A 306 9.47 5.19 10.81
CA PHE A 306 10.92 4.97 10.87
C PHE A 306 11.27 3.78 11.76
N LEU A 307 12.16 2.94 11.25
CA LEU A 307 12.89 1.95 12.01
C LEU A 307 14.21 2.60 12.47
N PRO A 308 14.51 2.59 13.78
CA PRO A 308 15.74 3.20 14.28
C PRO A 308 16.96 2.44 13.77
N GLY A 309 18.00 3.20 13.39
CA GLY A 309 19.33 2.66 13.12
C GLY A 309 20.15 2.45 14.39
N PRO A 310 21.34 1.84 14.30
CA PRO A 310 22.22 1.59 15.44
C PRO A 310 22.52 2.88 16.25
N ASP A 311 22.79 3.99 15.58
CA ASP A 311 23.13 5.27 16.23
C ASP A 311 21.98 5.89 17.06
N ALA A 312 20.73 5.49 16.81
CA ALA A 312 19.57 5.97 17.58
C ALA A 312 19.37 5.19 18.90
N SER A 313 19.97 4.00 19.01
CA SER A 313 19.85 3.12 20.17
C SER A 313 20.84 3.41 21.30
N GLU A 314 21.89 4.20 21.04
CA GLU A 314 22.87 4.63 22.03
C GLU A 314 22.39 5.83 22.87
N GLY A 315 21.45 6.64 22.35
CA GLY A 315 20.89 7.80 23.04
C GLY A 315 19.71 7.51 23.98
N ALA A 316 19.27 6.25 24.07
CA ALA A 316 18.09 5.82 24.82
C ALA A 316 18.40 4.86 25.98
N ARG A 317 19.67 4.72 26.37
CA ARG A 317 20.11 3.94 27.53
C ARG A 317 20.30 4.82 28.77
#